data_AF-A0A804QGD4-F1
#
_entry.id   AF-A0A804QGD4-F1
#
_cell.length_a   1.000
_cell.length_b   1.000
_cell.length_c   1.000
_cell.angle_alpha   90.00
_cell.angle_beta   90.00
_cell.angle_gamma   90.00
#
_symmetry.space_group_name_H-M   'P 1'
#
loop_
_entity.id
_entity.type
_entity.pdbx_description
1 polymer ?
#
loop_
_entity_poly.entity_id
_entity_poly.type
_entity_poly.pdbx_seq_one_letter_code
_entity_poly.pdbx_strand_id
1 'polypeptide(L)'
;MLAVRGLNSKMLEKRLHGCLLLLVFLLADVSGSRAETAVDLGPDSEDGSKRRSLATTMFCVAKQGADATALQAGLNWACGQGRANCAPIQPGGPCYKQNDLEALASYAYNDYYQKNFATGGSCGFNGTATTTTSDPSSGQCVFTGR
;
A
#
# COMPACT_ATOMS: atom_id res chain seq x y z
N MET A 1 -39.33 -30.75 -31.83
CA MET A 1 -39.78 -30.78 -30.43
C MET A 1 -38.55 -30.80 -29.56
N LEU A 2 -38.15 -29.62 -29.04
CA LEU A 2 -38.23 -29.24 -27.61
C LEU A 2 -37.59 -30.29 -26.69
N ALA A 3 -36.53 -29.98 -25.95
CA ALA A 3 -36.64 -29.03 -24.84
C ALA A 3 -35.33 -28.31 -24.52
N VAL A 4 -35.36 -26.98 -24.65
CA VAL A 4 -34.66 -26.05 -23.76
C VAL A 4 -35.33 -26.18 -22.39
N ARG A 5 -34.63 -26.65 -21.36
CA ARG A 5 -35.02 -26.41 -19.95
C ARG A 5 -33.95 -26.90 -18.98
N GLY A 6 -33.34 -25.92 -18.30
CA GLY A 6 -32.46 -26.16 -17.17
C GLY A 6 -31.79 -24.89 -16.66
N LEU A 7 -32.31 -23.69 -16.95
CA LEU A 7 -31.85 -22.50 -16.24
C LEU A 7 -32.30 -22.62 -14.79
N ASN A 8 -31.31 -22.69 -13.91
CA ASN A 8 -31.47 -22.86 -12.48
C ASN A 8 -32.16 -21.61 -11.90
N SER A 9 -33.42 -21.73 -11.48
CA SER A 9 -34.26 -20.63 -10.96
C SER A 9 -33.66 -19.89 -9.75
N LYS A 10 -32.65 -20.47 -9.09
CA LYS A 10 -31.97 -19.90 -7.92
C LYS A 10 -31.02 -18.74 -8.27
N MET A 11 -30.65 -18.59 -9.55
CA MET A 11 -29.76 -17.52 -10.00
C MET A 11 -30.50 -16.24 -10.41
N LEU A 12 -31.79 -16.35 -10.77
CA LEU A 12 -32.63 -15.21 -11.16
C LEU A 12 -33.11 -14.40 -9.94
N GLU A 13 -33.47 -15.10 -8.85
CA GLU A 13 -33.91 -14.47 -7.59
C GLU A 13 -32.79 -13.67 -6.89
N LYS A 14 -31.53 -14.15 -6.92
CA LYS A 14 -30.39 -13.44 -6.30
C LYS A 14 -29.96 -12.19 -7.06
N ARG A 15 -30.19 -12.15 -8.37
CA ARG A 15 -29.91 -10.98 -9.21
C ARG A 15 -30.99 -9.90 -9.02
N LEU A 16 -32.25 -10.30 -8.84
CA LEU A 16 -33.37 -9.41 -8.60
C LEU A 16 -33.29 -8.71 -7.22
N HIS A 17 -32.91 -9.43 -6.16
CA HIS A 17 -32.71 -8.85 -4.82
C HIS A 17 -31.51 -7.89 -4.72
N GLY A 18 -30.43 -8.16 -5.46
CA GLY A 18 -29.26 -7.27 -5.49
C GLY A 18 -29.53 -5.94 -6.19
N CYS A 19 -30.38 -5.94 -7.23
CA CYS A 19 -30.79 -4.74 -7.94
C CYS A 19 -31.69 -3.84 -7.07
N LEU A 20 -32.58 -4.44 -6.28
CA LEU A 20 -33.49 -3.71 -5.38
C LEU A 20 -32.73 -3.02 -4.23
N LEU A 21 -31.68 -3.66 -3.68
CA LEU A 21 -30.84 -3.04 -2.65
C LEU A 21 -30.02 -1.85 -3.19
N LEU A 22 -29.46 -1.96 -4.40
CA LEU A 22 -28.71 -0.86 -5.04
C LEU A 22 -29.60 0.38 -5.30
N LEU A 23 -30.86 0.18 -5.69
CA LEU A 23 -31.82 1.27 -5.91
C LEU A 23 -32.24 1.97 -4.60
N VAL A 24 -32.27 1.25 -3.47
CA VAL A 24 -32.57 1.84 -2.15
C VAL A 24 -31.39 2.67 -1.63
N PHE A 25 -30.14 2.25 -1.89
CA PHE A 25 -28.95 3.01 -1.49
C PHE A 25 -28.79 4.34 -2.27
N LEU A 26 -29.15 4.39 -3.55
CA LEU A 26 -29.06 5.64 -4.35
C LEU A 26 -30.14 6.68 -4.00
N LEU A 27 -31.17 6.31 -3.24
CA LEU A 27 -32.23 7.23 -2.81
C LEU A 27 -32.04 7.73 -1.37
N ALA A 28 -31.01 7.26 -0.65
CA ALA A 28 -30.84 7.54 0.78
C ALA A 28 -29.81 8.63 1.13
N ASP A 29 -29.16 9.28 0.17
CA ASP A 29 -28.21 10.39 0.41
C ASP A 29 -28.60 11.69 -0.32
N VAL A 30 -29.86 12.12 -0.15
CA VAL A 30 -30.26 13.53 -0.35
C VAL A 30 -30.63 14.18 0.98
N SER A 31 -29.62 14.41 1.81
CA SER A 31 -29.67 15.34 2.95
C SER A 31 -28.22 15.67 3.30
N GLY A 32 -27.65 16.79 2.88
CA GLY A 32 -28.12 18.13 3.21
C GLY A 32 -27.48 18.56 4.53
N SER A 33 -26.34 19.24 4.48
CA SER A 33 -25.84 20.12 5.54
C SER A 33 -24.76 21.06 5.02
N ARG A 34 -25.19 22.26 4.60
CA ARG A 34 -24.37 23.47 4.72
C ARG A 34 -24.41 23.87 6.19
N ALA A 35 -23.24 24.05 6.80
CA ALA A 35 -23.07 24.88 7.98
C ALA A 35 -21.76 25.66 7.79
N GLU A 36 -21.92 26.92 7.43
CA GLU A 36 -20.88 27.94 7.50
C GLU A 36 -20.80 28.39 8.96
N THR A 37 -19.67 28.13 9.61
CA THR A 37 -19.29 28.85 10.83
C THR A 37 -18.21 29.85 10.45
N ALA A 38 -18.63 31.09 10.27
CA ALA A 38 -17.75 32.24 10.31
C ALA A 38 -17.05 32.26 11.67
N VAL A 39 -15.71 32.21 11.66
CA VAL A 39 -14.89 32.51 12.83
C VAL A 39 -14.01 33.70 12.45
N ASP A 40 -14.43 34.84 12.96
CA ASP A 40 -13.65 35.95 13.50
C ASP A 40 -12.22 36.19 12.96
N LEU A 41 -12.06 37.37 12.35
CA LEU A 41 -10.79 37.96 11.94
C LEU A 41 -10.04 38.50 13.18
N GLY A 42 -8.88 37.93 13.48
CA GLY A 42 -7.90 38.45 14.44
C GLY A 42 -6.46 38.26 13.94
N PRO A 43 -5.52 39.14 14.35
CA PRO A 43 -4.50 39.69 13.45
C PRO A 43 -3.26 38.81 13.20
N ASP A 44 -2.58 39.22 12.13
CA ASP A 44 -1.28 38.84 11.60
C ASP A 44 -0.26 38.23 12.57
N SER A 45 0.26 37.07 12.19
CA SER A 45 1.66 36.68 12.41
C SER A 45 2.03 35.59 11.40
N GLU A 46 2.86 36.01 10.46
CA GLU A 46 3.53 35.21 9.43
C GLU A 46 4.31 34.05 10.04
N ASP A 47 3.87 32.81 9.78
CA ASP A 47 4.75 31.72 9.32
C ASP A 47 3.89 30.56 8.81
N GLY A 48 3.93 30.36 7.49
CA GLY A 48 3.16 29.36 6.76
C GLY A 48 3.64 27.92 6.99
N SER A 49 3.72 27.48 8.25
CA SER A 49 3.80 26.06 8.56
C SER A 49 2.41 25.44 8.37
N LYS A 50 2.13 25.14 7.09
CA LYS A 50 1.19 24.13 6.62
C LYS A 50 0.96 23.11 7.73
N ARG A 51 -0.28 22.94 8.20
CA ARG A 51 -0.68 21.75 8.99
C ARG A 51 -0.39 20.50 8.15
N ARG A 52 0.88 20.12 8.06
CA ARG A 52 1.29 18.77 7.78
C ARG A 52 0.87 18.07 9.05
N SER A 53 -0.15 17.23 8.94
CA SER A 53 -0.23 16.06 9.80
C SER A 53 1.21 15.59 10.00
N LEU A 54 1.68 15.43 11.25
CA LEU A 54 2.93 14.72 11.52
C LEU A 54 2.69 13.27 11.07
N ALA A 55 2.73 13.05 9.76
CA ALA A 55 2.75 11.75 9.15
C ALA A 55 4.14 11.23 9.45
N THR A 56 4.22 10.31 10.40
CA THR A 56 5.45 9.59 10.68
C THR A 56 5.77 8.75 9.46
N THR A 57 6.88 9.07 8.80
CA THR A 57 7.36 8.31 7.66
C THR A 57 7.63 6.86 8.05
N MET A 58 7.00 5.91 7.35
CA MET A 58 7.20 4.47 7.60
C MET A 58 7.93 3.81 6.44
N PHE A 59 8.87 2.92 6.77
CA PHE A 59 9.63 2.10 5.83
C PHE A 59 9.45 0.62 6.14
N CYS A 60 9.65 -0.24 5.15
CA CYS A 60 9.66 -1.68 5.32
C CYS A 60 11.07 -2.23 5.09
N VAL A 61 11.66 -2.88 6.10
CA VAL A 61 13.03 -3.42 6.04
C VAL A 61 13.06 -4.90 6.38
N ALA A 62 14.07 -5.61 5.90
CA ALA A 62 14.34 -6.98 6.33
C ALA A 62 14.74 -6.99 7.82
N LYS A 63 14.38 -8.05 8.53
CA LYS A 63 14.83 -8.29 9.90
C LYS A 63 16.27 -8.81 9.87
N GLN A 64 17.08 -8.31 10.79
CA GLN A 64 18.41 -8.86 11.02
C GLN A 64 18.33 -10.32 11.48
N GLY A 65 19.16 -11.18 10.88
CA GLY A 65 19.22 -12.60 11.18
C GLY A 65 18.02 -13.40 10.69
N ALA A 66 17.21 -12.87 9.77
CA ALA A 66 16.16 -13.64 9.13
C ALA A 66 16.77 -14.79 8.30
N ASP A 67 16.02 -15.89 8.17
CA ASP A 67 16.46 -17.05 7.40
C ASP A 67 16.79 -16.65 5.94
N ALA A 68 18.02 -16.94 5.51
CA ALA A 68 18.53 -16.50 4.21
C ALA A 68 17.71 -17.06 3.04
N THR A 69 17.19 -18.28 3.17
CA THR A 69 16.37 -18.91 2.12
C THR A 69 15.03 -18.19 1.98
N ALA A 70 14.37 -17.90 3.10
CA ALA A 70 13.12 -17.15 3.14
C ALA A 70 13.32 -15.71 2.65
N LEU A 71 14.43 -15.07 3.01
CA LEU A 71 14.84 -13.74 2.53
C LEU A 71 15.02 -13.72 1.00
N GLN A 72 15.73 -14.71 0.45
CA GLN A 72 15.95 -14.81 -0.99
C GLN A 72 14.63 -15.04 -1.73
N ALA A 73 13.76 -15.91 -1.20
CA ALA A 73 12.45 -16.16 -1.75
C ALA A 73 11.57 -14.90 -1.73
N GLY A 74 11.58 -14.15 -0.63
CA GLY A 74 10.86 -12.89 -0.51
C GLY A 74 11.39 -11.82 -1.46
N LEU A 75 12.72 -11.66 -1.58
CA LEU A 75 13.35 -10.74 -2.54
C LEU A 75 12.95 -11.07 -3.98
N ASN A 76 13.05 -12.35 -4.38
CA ASN A 76 12.66 -12.81 -5.70
C ASN A 76 11.17 -12.54 -5.97
N TRP A 77 10.32 -12.78 -4.97
CA TRP A 77 8.89 -12.50 -5.07
C TRP A 77 8.62 -10.99 -5.22
N ALA A 78 9.27 -10.14 -4.42
CA ALA A 78 9.10 -8.69 -4.45
C ALA A 78 9.44 -8.14 -5.85
N CYS A 79 10.59 -8.52 -6.41
CA CYS A 79 11.02 -8.09 -7.73
C CYS A 79 10.17 -8.68 -8.87
N GLY A 80 9.64 -9.89 -8.69
CA GLY A 80 8.80 -10.56 -9.69
C GLY A 80 7.33 -10.23 -9.55
N GLN A 81 6.63 -10.98 -8.70
CA GLN A 81 5.18 -10.88 -8.52
C GLN A 81 4.76 -9.60 -7.80
N GLY A 82 5.53 -9.16 -6.81
CA GLY A 82 5.31 -7.92 -6.07
C GLY A 82 5.52 -6.65 -6.92
N ARG A 83 6.17 -6.76 -8.08
CA ARG A 83 6.45 -5.64 -9.00
C ARG A 83 7.16 -4.47 -8.32
N ALA A 84 8.03 -4.77 -7.37
CA ALA A 84 8.98 -3.81 -6.81
C ALA A 84 10.01 -3.40 -7.87
N ASN A 85 10.48 -2.16 -7.82
CA ASN A 85 11.59 -1.70 -8.63
C ASN A 85 12.92 -2.20 -8.07
N CYS A 86 13.43 -3.28 -8.66
CA CYS A 86 14.71 -3.87 -8.27
C CYS A 86 15.89 -3.46 -9.15
N ALA A 87 15.74 -2.48 -10.05
CA ALA A 87 16.87 -1.96 -10.83
C ALA A 87 17.97 -1.34 -9.94
N PRO A 88 17.66 -0.58 -8.87
CA PRO A 88 18.68 0.05 -8.02
C PRO A 88 19.59 -0.93 -7.26
N ILE A 89 19.11 -2.16 -7.04
CA ILE A 89 19.82 -3.23 -6.33
C ILE A 89 20.53 -4.22 -7.27
N GLN A 90 20.51 -4.01 -8.59
CA GLN A 90 21.31 -4.81 -9.51
C GLN A 90 22.80 -4.41 -9.42
N PRO A 91 23.74 -5.28 -9.81
CA PRO A 91 25.16 -4.94 -9.86
C PRO A 91 25.42 -3.62 -10.59
N GLY A 92 26.16 -2.71 -9.94
CA GLY A 92 26.43 -1.36 -10.45
C GLY A 92 25.34 -0.32 -10.14
N GLY A 93 24.21 -0.73 -9.54
CA GLY A 93 23.16 0.16 -9.09
C GLY A 93 23.48 0.88 -7.78
N PRO A 94 22.78 2.00 -7.48
CA PRO A 94 23.06 2.85 -6.31
C PRO A 94 22.78 2.18 -4.96
N CYS A 95 21.97 1.11 -4.95
CA CYS A 95 21.63 0.31 -3.77
C CYS A 95 22.27 -1.07 -3.77
N TYR A 96 23.18 -1.36 -4.69
CA TYR A 96 23.85 -2.65 -4.72
C TYR A 96 24.79 -2.81 -3.51
N LYS A 97 24.59 -3.90 -2.77
CA LYS A 97 25.47 -4.35 -1.70
C LYS A 97 25.86 -5.80 -1.96
N GLN A 98 27.14 -6.02 -2.26
CA GLN A 98 27.64 -7.35 -2.59
C GLN A 98 27.51 -8.29 -1.38
N ASN A 99 26.94 -9.47 -1.59
CA ASN A 99 26.74 -10.52 -0.58
C ASN A 99 25.89 -10.10 0.64
N ASP A 100 25.13 -9.01 0.55
CA ASP A 100 24.26 -8.53 1.62
C ASP A 100 22.80 -8.67 1.20
N LEU A 101 22.26 -9.88 1.43
CA LEU A 101 20.89 -10.20 1.05
C LEU A 101 19.86 -9.39 1.84
N GLU A 102 20.16 -9.05 3.10
CA GLU A 102 19.29 -8.24 3.95
C GLU A 102 19.14 -6.82 3.40
N ALA A 103 20.23 -6.20 2.95
CA ALA A 103 20.20 -4.87 2.33
C ALA A 103 19.44 -4.87 1.00
N LEU A 104 19.70 -5.86 0.13
CA LEU A 104 19.02 -5.99 -1.16
C LEU A 104 17.51 -6.24 -0.97
N ALA A 105 17.15 -7.13 -0.05
CA ALA A 105 15.76 -7.42 0.31
C ALA A 105 15.06 -6.21 0.93
N SER A 106 15.72 -5.49 1.85
CA SER A 106 15.15 -4.30 2.48
C SER A 106 14.71 -3.27 1.45
N TYR A 107 15.54 -3.01 0.43
CA TYR A 107 15.18 -2.07 -0.63
C TYR A 107 13.95 -2.53 -1.42
N ALA A 108 13.96 -3.79 -1.87
CA ALA A 108 12.84 -4.35 -2.64
C ALA A 108 11.54 -4.41 -1.82
N TYR A 109 11.63 -4.75 -0.54
CA TYR A 109 10.51 -4.80 0.39
C TYR A 109 9.90 -3.43 0.62
N ASN A 110 10.75 -2.41 0.78
CA ASN A 110 10.29 -1.04 0.92
C ASN A 110 9.56 -0.56 -0.34
N ASP A 111 10.16 -0.72 -1.53
CA ASP A 111 9.52 -0.28 -2.78
C ASP A 111 8.15 -0.95 -2.98
N TYR A 112 8.06 -2.27 -2.78
CA TYR A 112 6.79 -2.99 -2.77
C TYR A 112 5.80 -2.39 -1.76
N TYR A 113 6.24 -2.21 -0.51
CA TYR A 113 5.40 -1.74 0.58
C TYR A 113 4.82 -0.36 0.28
N GLN A 114 5.65 0.59 -0.15
CA GLN A 114 5.20 1.94 -0.47
C GLN A 114 4.19 1.96 -1.63
N LYS A 115 4.46 1.18 -2.67
CA LYS A 115 3.61 1.10 -3.86
C LYS A 115 2.24 0.50 -3.58
N ASN A 116 2.18 -0.49 -2.68
CA ASN A 116 0.99 -1.27 -2.42
C ASN A 116 0.28 -0.88 -1.11
N PHE A 117 0.82 0.07 -0.33
CA PHE A 117 0.26 0.48 0.97
C PHE A 117 -1.24 0.83 0.89
N ALA A 118 -1.63 1.65 -0.10
CA ALA A 118 -3.00 2.10 -0.28
C ALA A 118 -3.99 0.97 -0.66
N THR A 119 -3.47 -0.16 -1.15
CA THR A 119 -4.26 -1.33 -1.57
C THR A 119 -4.11 -2.50 -0.59
N GLY A 120 -3.61 -2.26 0.63
CA GLY A 120 -3.46 -3.28 1.66
C GLY A 120 -2.15 -4.07 1.61
N GLY A 121 -1.13 -3.57 0.90
CA GLY A 121 0.22 -4.12 0.92
C GLY A 121 0.80 -4.10 2.34
N SER A 122 1.36 -5.22 2.78
CA SER A 122 1.90 -5.40 4.13
C SER A 122 3.42 -5.57 4.12
N CYS A 123 4.05 -5.19 5.23
CA CYS A 123 5.47 -5.42 5.48
C CYS A 123 5.68 -6.71 6.28
N GLY A 124 5.34 -7.85 5.66
CA GLY A 124 5.39 -9.16 6.32
C GLY A 124 6.48 -10.07 5.75
N PHE A 125 6.44 -10.29 4.43
CA PHE A 125 7.37 -11.16 3.69
C PHE A 125 7.66 -12.49 4.40
N ASN A 126 6.59 -13.18 4.80
CA ASN A 126 6.63 -14.44 5.55
C ASN A 126 7.44 -14.35 6.87
N GLY A 127 7.33 -13.22 7.57
CA GLY A 127 8.01 -12.96 8.83
C GLY A 127 9.44 -12.42 8.70
N THR A 128 9.96 -12.26 7.47
CA THR A 128 11.34 -11.78 7.23
C THR A 128 11.46 -10.25 7.23
N ALA A 129 10.36 -9.51 7.29
CA ALA A 129 10.36 -8.05 7.26
C ALA A 129 9.64 -7.41 8.46
N THR A 130 9.96 -6.14 8.72
CA THR A 130 9.30 -5.31 9.74
C THR A 130 9.25 -3.85 9.29
N THR A 131 8.25 -3.11 9.78
CA THR A 131 8.20 -1.66 9.58
C THR A 131 9.14 -0.93 10.53
N THR A 132 9.66 0.22 10.11
CA THR A 132 10.47 1.11 10.93
C THR A 132 10.19 2.57 10.57
N THR A 133 10.36 3.47 11.54
CA THR A 133 10.31 4.92 11.34
C THR A 133 11.70 5.53 11.07
N SER A 134 12.76 4.72 11.26
CA SER A 134 14.12 5.12 10.93
C SER A 134 14.35 4.97 9.44
N ASP A 135 14.77 6.05 8.78
CA ASP A 135 15.13 6.02 7.37
C ASP A 135 16.39 5.15 7.16
N PRO A 136 16.31 4.04 6.40
CA PRO A 136 17.45 3.18 6.12
C PRO A 136 18.33 3.68 4.97
N SER A 137 18.01 4.85 4.37
CA SER A 137 18.79 5.44 3.29
C SER A 137 20.25 5.69 3.70
N SER A 138 21.17 5.36 2.80
CA SER A 138 22.60 5.60 3.02
C SER A 138 23.34 5.85 1.72
N GLY A 139 24.20 6.86 1.71
CA GLY A 139 24.98 7.25 0.53
C GLY A 139 24.08 7.57 -0.66
N GLN A 140 24.22 6.82 -1.75
CA GLN A 140 23.40 6.97 -2.96
C GLN A 140 22.14 6.09 -2.94
N CYS A 141 22.00 5.21 -1.95
CA CYS A 141 20.83 4.35 -1.83
C CYS A 141 19.74 5.06 -1.03
N VAL A 142 18.68 5.47 -1.71
CA VAL A 142 17.56 6.23 -1.13
C VAL A 142 16.30 5.39 -1.10
N PHE A 143 15.72 5.24 0.07
CA PHE A 143 14.44 4.59 0.30
C PHE A 143 13.33 5.63 0.22
N THR A 144 12.26 5.33 -0.52
CA THR A 144 11.05 6.15 -0.49
C THR A 144 10.29 5.87 0.82
N GLY A 145 9.90 6.93 1.52
CA GLY A 145 9.05 6.84 2.70
C GLY A 145 7.79 7.69 2.52
N ARG A 146 6.70 7.29 3.16
CA ARG A 146 5.39 7.96 3.11
C ARG A 146 4.91 8.37 4.49
#